data_AF-A0A4Z0WCK7-F1
#
_entry.id   AF-A0A4Z0WCK7-F1
#
_cell.length_a   1.000
_cell.length_b   1.000
_cell.length_c   1.000
_cell.angle_alpha   90.00
_cell.angle_beta   90.00
_cell.angle_gamma   90.00
#
_symmetry.space_group_name_H-M   'P 1'
#
loop_
_entity.id
_entity.type
_entity.pdbx_description
1 polymer ?
#
loop_
_entity_poly.entity_id
_entity_poly.type
_entity_poly.pdbx_seq_one_letter_code
_entity_poly.pdbx_strand_id
1 'polypeptide(L)'
;MTFKPYHYDHVNDLLRYYASSMARPDIIAILDNGISSERDAQVFCEFIPLLLDQRLVDEESGNDVPVENGSATIADLHHEAGSFVCDAGFEPVWDAMLSKL
;
A
#
# COMPACT_ATOMS: atom_id res chain seq x y z
N MET A 1 10.32 -5.67 10.25
CA MET A 1 9.62 -4.70 11.11
C MET A 1 8.19 -4.62 10.62
N THR A 2 7.19 -4.71 11.52
CA THR A 2 5.76 -4.54 11.18
C THR A 2 5.52 -3.17 10.54
N PHE A 3 4.59 -3.09 9.58
CA PHE A 3 4.19 -1.82 8.99
C PHE A 3 3.65 -0.90 10.09
N LYS A 4 4.32 0.23 10.26
CA LYS A 4 3.87 1.30 11.14
C LYS A 4 4.04 2.60 10.38
N PRO A 5 2.94 3.28 10.02
CA PRO A 5 3.05 4.56 9.33
C PRO A 5 3.81 5.56 10.21
N TYR A 6 4.63 6.37 9.57
CA TYR A 6 5.46 7.37 10.22
C TYR A 6 4.67 8.64 10.59
N HIS A 7 3.80 9.09 9.68
CA HIS A 7 3.04 10.33 9.79
C HIS A 7 1.54 10.12 9.56
N TYR A 8 1.16 9.15 8.74
CA TYR A 8 -0.20 9.02 8.24
C TYR A 8 -0.86 7.70 8.64
N ASP A 9 -1.42 7.64 9.86
CA ASP A 9 -2.10 6.45 10.40
C ASP A 9 -3.19 5.91 9.46
N HIS A 10 -3.88 6.81 8.75
CA HIS A 10 -4.93 6.46 7.78
C HIS A 10 -4.42 5.61 6.61
N VAL A 11 -3.12 5.63 6.29
CA VAL A 11 -2.54 4.80 5.22
C VAL A 11 -2.57 3.31 5.60
N ASN A 12 -2.36 2.99 6.89
CA ASN A 12 -2.50 1.60 7.36
C ASN A 12 -3.94 1.12 7.20
N ASP A 13 -4.91 1.96 7.55
CA ASP A 13 -6.33 1.64 7.42
C ASP A 13 -6.73 1.44 5.96
N LEU A 14 -6.23 2.29 5.06
CA LEU A 14 -6.42 2.18 3.61
C LEU A 14 -5.87 0.84 3.08
N LEU A 15 -4.61 0.54 3.39
CA LEU A 15 -3.93 -0.68 2.94
C LEU A 15 -4.67 -1.93 3.44
N ARG A 16 -5.10 -1.94 4.72
CA ARG A 16 -5.82 -3.06 5.31
C ARG A 16 -7.24 -3.21 4.76
N TYR A 17 -7.93 -2.11 4.50
CA TYR A 17 -9.25 -2.13 3.89
C TYR A 17 -9.20 -2.78 2.51
N TYR A 18 -8.32 -2.31 1.63
CA TYR A 18 -8.20 -2.88 0.28
C TYR A 18 -7.61 -4.30 0.28
N ALA A 19 -6.66 -4.59 1.17
CA ALA A 19 -6.17 -5.96 1.30
C ALA A 19 -7.30 -6.93 1.71
N SER A 20 -8.21 -6.47 2.57
CA SER A 20 -9.37 -7.27 2.98
C SER A 20 -10.43 -7.38 1.88
N SER A 21 -10.78 -6.27 1.22
CA SER A 21 -11.81 -6.26 0.16
C SER A 21 -11.39 -7.03 -1.08
N MET A 22 -10.10 -7.00 -1.42
CA MET A 22 -9.53 -7.71 -2.57
C MET A 22 -9.10 -9.15 -2.24
N ALA A 23 -9.40 -9.65 -1.03
CA ALA A 23 -9.04 -10.97 -0.56
C ALA A 23 -7.53 -11.29 -0.68
N ARG A 24 -6.70 -10.36 -0.21
CA ARG A 24 -5.23 -10.40 -0.21
C ARG A 24 -4.67 -10.61 1.21
N PRO A 25 -4.81 -11.81 1.80
CA PRO A 25 -4.28 -12.12 3.14
C PRO A 25 -2.74 -12.10 3.17
N ASP A 26 -2.09 -12.28 2.02
CA ASP A 26 -0.65 -12.12 1.83
C ASP A 26 -0.20 -10.70 2.16
N ILE A 27 -0.95 -9.68 1.72
CA ILE A 27 -0.64 -8.28 2.04
C ILE A 27 -0.84 -7.99 3.52
N ILE A 28 -1.92 -8.50 4.13
CA ILE A 28 -2.13 -8.36 5.58
C ILE A 28 -0.97 -8.98 6.35
N ALA A 29 -0.51 -10.17 5.94
CA ALA A 29 0.64 -10.82 6.56
C ALA A 29 1.93 -10.01 6.39
N ILE A 30 2.15 -9.36 5.25
CA ILE A 30 3.29 -8.47 5.03
C ILE A 30 3.20 -7.22 5.93
N LEU A 31 2.01 -6.64 6.07
CA LEU A 31 1.79 -5.51 6.98
C LEU A 31 2.04 -5.90 8.44
N ASP A 32 1.58 -7.07 8.88
CA ASP A 32 1.70 -7.54 10.27
C ASP A 32 3.14 -7.99 10.62
N ASN A 33 3.80 -8.71 9.72
CA ASN A 33 5.12 -9.31 9.98
C ASN A 33 6.28 -8.48 9.45
N GLY A 34 6.01 -7.57 8.54
CA GLY A 34 7.03 -6.84 7.78
C GLY A 34 7.50 -7.59 6.55
N ILE A 35 8.15 -6.85 5.66
CA ILE A 35 8.82 -7.40 4.49
C ILE A 35 10.08 -8.14 4.94
N SER A 36 10.15 -9.44 4.68
CA SER A 36 11.27 -10.31 5.08
C SER A 36 12.07 -10.84 3.90
N SER A 37 11.55 -10.66 2.67
CA SER A 37 12.17 -11.14 1.44
C SER A 37 11.87 -10.21 0.27
N GLU A 38 12.67 -10.32 -0.79
CA GLU A 38 12.44 -9.59 -2.03
C GLU A 38 11.07 -9.94 -2.64
N ARG A 39 10.62 -11.19 -2.47
CA ARG A 39 9.30 -11.62 -2.90
C ARG A 39 8.19 -10.87 -2.16
N ASP A 40 8.32 -10.68 -0.84
CA ASP A 40 7.36 -9.91 -0.07
C ASP A 40 7.31 -8.45 -0.52
N ALA A 41 8.48 -7.87 -0.80
CA ALA A 41 8.59 -6.51 -1.33
C ALA A 41 7.91 -6.40 -2.69
N GLN A 42 8.14 -7.35 -3.60
CA GLN A 42 7.50 -7.39 -4.91
C GLN A 42 5.98 -7.50 -4.79
N VAL A 43 5.49 -8.44 -3.97
CA VAL A 43 4.06 -8.65 -3.74
C VAL A 43 3.39 -7.38 -3.19
N PHE A 44 4.06 -6.68 -2.27
CA PHE A 44 3.58 -5.42 -1.72
C PHE A 44 3.61 -4.28 -2.76
N CYS A 45 4.70 -4.11 -3.49
CA CYS A 45 4.81 -3.10 -4.55
C CYS A 45 3.76 -3.32 -5.65
N GLU A 46 3.55 -4.56 -6.09
CA GLU A 46 2.53 -4.89 -7.10
C GLU A 46 1.11 -4.64 -6.61
N PHE A 47 0.89 -4.63 -5.29
CA PHE A 47 -0.43 -4.33 -4.71
C PHE A 47 -0.78 -2.84 -4.73
N ILE A 48 0.20 -1.93 -4.64
CA ILE A 48 -0.05 -0.48 -4.65
C ILE A 48 -0.85 0.00 -5.87
N PRO A 49 -0.48 -0.30 -7.13
CA PRO A 49 -1.29 0.12 -8.28
C PRO A 49 -2.67 -0.53 -8.31
N LEU A 50 -2.77 -1.81 -7.92
CA LEU A 50 -4.05 -2.52 -7.87
C LEU A 50 -5.02 -1.88 -6.86
N LEU A 51 -4.50 -1.42 -5.72
CA LEU A 51 -5.26 -0.66 -4.74
C LEU A 51 -5.74 0.66 -5.33
N LEU A 52 -4.89 1.40 -6.05
CA LEU A 52 -5.26 2.68 -6.66
C LEU A 52 -6.34 2.50 -7.74
N ASP A 53 -6.24 1.46 -8.55
CA ASP A 53 -7.25 1.11 -9.56
C ASP A 53 -8.59 0.78 -8.90
N GLN A 54 -8.58 -0.07 -7.86
CA GLN A 54 -9.79 -0.43 -7.13
C GLN A 54 -10.43 0.79 -6.46
N ARG A 55 -9.60 1.70 -5.92
CA ARG A 55 -10.06 2.96 -5.36
C ARG A 55 -10.77 3.84 -6.37
N LEU A 56 -10.22 3.95 -7.58
CA LEU A 56 -10.86 4.71 -8.66
C LEU A 56 -12.26 4.13 -8.99
N VAL A 57 -12.38 2.81 -9.05
CA VAL A 57 -13.66 2.12 -9.28
C VAL A 57 -14.67 2.38 -8.16
N ASP A 58 -14.22 2.34 -6.90
CA ASP A 58 -15.07 2.61 -5.73
C ASP A 58 -15.53 4.07 -5.69
N GLU A 59 -14.66 5.01 -6.06
CA GLU A 59 -15.00 6.44 -6.22
C GLU A 59 -16.07 6.66 -7.29
N GLU A 60 -15.91 6.07 -8.47
CA GLU A 60 -16.89 6.18 -9.56
C GLU A 60 -18.24 5.53 -9.21
N SER A 61 -18.22 4.50 -8.37
CA SER A 61 -19.41 3.77 -7.93
C SER A 61 -20.13 4.43 -6.75
N GLY A 62 -19.55 5.48 -6.15
CA GLY A 62 -20.07 6.15 -4.97
C GLY A 62 -20.01 5.29 -3.69
N ASN A 63 -19.08 4.33 -3.63
CA ASN A 63 -18.86 3.52 -2.45
C ASN A 63 -18.18 4.35 -1.35
N ASP A 64 -18.64 4.15 -0.11
CA ASP A 64 -18.07 4.83 1.05
C ASP A 64 -16.76 4.13 1.44
N VAL A 65 -15.64 4.79 1.14
CA VAL A 65 -14.29 4.31 1.47
C VAL A 65 -13.89 4.83 2.85
N PRO A 66 -13.16 4.05 3.66
CA PRO A 66 -12.86 4.41 5.05
C PRO A 66 -11.91 5.62 5.21
N VAL A 67 -11.34 6.13 4.12
CA VAL A 67 -10.46 7.30 4.13
C VAL A 67 -11.04 8.36 3.20
N GLU A 68 -11.13 9.59 3.71
CA GLU A 68 -11.67 10.73 2.98
C GLU A 68 -10.89 10.94 1.67
N ASN A 69 -11.61 10.99 0.55
CA ASN A 69 -11.00 11.07 -0.77
C ASN A 69 -10.36 12.44 -1.00
N GLY A 70 -9.04 12.52 -0.88
CA GLY A 70 -8.25 13.71 -1.19
C GLY A 70 -6.98 13.37 -1.98
N SER A 71 -6.49 14.32 -2.78
CA SER A 71 -5.21 14.18 -3.50
C SER A 71 -4.01 13.98 -2.58
N ALA A 72 -4.13 14.36 -1.30
CA ALA A 72 -3.14 14.11 -0.25
C ALA A 72 -2.94 12.60 0.01
N THR A 73 -4.00 11.79 -0.02
CA THR A 73 -3.97 10.36 0.33
C THR A 73 -3.05 9.55 -0.58
N ILE A 74 -2.91 9.93 -1.86
CA ILE A 74 -2.01 9.25 -2.80
C ILE A 74 -0.54 9.60 -2.48
N ALA A 75 -0.26 10.86 -2.19
CA ALA A 75 1.08 11.29 -1.80
C ALA A 75 1.50 10.66 -0.45
N ASP A 76 0.56 10.59 0.50
CA ASP A 76 0.75 9.96 1.80
C ASP A 76 0.99 8.45 1.66
N LEU A 77 0.17 7.76 0.84
CA LEU A 77 0.38 6.36 0.52
C LEU A 77 1.75 6.11 -0.11
N HIS A 78 2.14 6.93 -1.09
CA HIS A 78 3.44 6.80 -1.75
C HIS A 78 4.59 6.99 -0.76
N HIS A 79 4.50 7.98 0.13
CA HIS A 79 5.51 8.24 1.14
C HIS A 79 5.65 7.08 2.14
N GLU A 80 4.54 6.61 2.70
CA GLU A 80 4.54 5.58 3.73
C GLU A 80 4.88 4.19 3.16
N ALA A 81 4.30 3.84 2.01
CA ALA A 81 4.59 2.58 1.34
C ALA A 81 6.05 2.53 0.88
N GLY A 82 6.57 3.61 0.28
CA GLY A 82 7.97 3.70 -0.11
C GLY A 82 8.91 3.61 1.08
N SER A 83 8.63 4.36 2.15
CA SER A 83 9.44 4.28 3.38
C SER A 83 9.47 2.86 3.94
N PHE A 84 8.33 2.16 3.97
CA PHE A 84 8.26 0.78 4.44
C PHE A 84 9.13 -0.20 3.63
N VAL A 85 9.13 -0.09 2.30
CA VAL A 85 9.95 -0.94 1.43
C VAL A 85 11.44 -0.57 1.56
N CYS A 86 11.77 0.72 1.65
CA CYS A 86 13.14 1.20 1.81
C CYS A 86 13.72 0.80 3.17
N ASP A 87 12.97 0.93 4.26
CA ASP A 87 13.40 0.53 5.61
C ASP A 87 13.62 -0.98 5.73
N ALA A 88 12.90 -1.76 4.93
CA ALA A 88 13.12 -3.20 4.81
C ALA A 88 14.37 -3.56 3.96
N GLY A 89 15.02 -2.58 3.32
CA GLY A 89 16.21 -2.77 2.51
C GLY A 89 15.93 -3.14 1.05
N PHE A 90 14.70 -2.95 0.57
CA PHE A 90 14.27 -3.32 -0.78
C PHE A 90 13.96 -2.11 -1.67
N GLU A 91 14.60 -0.96 -1.42
CA GLU A 91 14.51 0.26 -2.24
C GLU A 91 14.59 -0.01 -3.76
N PRO A 92 15.49 -0.88 -4.28
CA PRO A 92 15.52 -1.17 -5.73
C PRO A 92 14.22 -1.76 -6.28
N VAL A 93 13.44 -2.48 -5.46
CA VAL A 93 12.15 -3.05 -5.84
C VAL A 93 11.09 -1.94 -5.93
N TRP A 94 11.13 -0.98 -5.01
CA TRP A 94 10.26 0.19 -5.02
C TRP A 94 10.53 1.06 -6.26
N ASP A 95 11.80 1.39 -6.53
CA ASP A 95 12.19 2.19 -7.70
C ASP A 95 11.80 1.51 -9.02
N ALA A 96 11.99 0.18 -9.10
CA ALA A 96 11.60 -0.58 -10.27
C ALA A 96 10.09 -0.56 -10.50
N MET A 97 9.27 -0.54 -9.45
CA MET A 97 7.82 -0.36 -9.57
C MET A 97 7.48 1.05 -10.09
N LEU A 98 8.09 2.10 -9.54
CA LEU A 98 7.85 3.48 -9.96
C LEU A 98 8.22 3.74 -11.42
N SER A 99 9.28 3.09 -11.92
CA SER A 99 9.68 3.19 -13.33
C SER A 99 8.69 2.58 -14.33
N LYS A 100 7.72 1.79 -13.86
CA LYS A 100 6.73 1.08 -14.69
C LYS A 100 5.34 1.72 -14.65
N LEU A 101 5.12 2.69 -13.75
CA LEU A 101 3.92 3.52 -13.65
C LEU A 101 4.00 4.69 -14.64
#